data_AF-A0A7V9APR6-F1
#
_entry.id   AF-A0A7V9APR6-F1
#
_cell.length_a   1.000
_cell.length_b   1.000
_cell.length_c   1.000
_cell.angle_alpha   90.00
_cell.angle_beta   90.00
_cell.angle_gamma   90.00
#
_symmetry.space_group_name_H-M   'P 1'
#
loop_
_entity.id
_entity.type
_entity.pdbx_description
1 polymer ?
#
loop_
_entity_poly.entity_id
_entity_poly.type
_entity_poly.pdbx_seq_one_letter_code
_entity_poly.pdbx_strand_id
1 'polypeptide(L)'
;MKSLRKLMLFPLFFALTTSTIAQRMSCCSPSATESFNQLASNVSFKMSHQDPLPFYFKSDGGKSINFTAADGKKAFGYEVKSKTKTKNYLLVIHEWWGLNDYIKQESEKMARDIGNVNVIAIDMYDGKVADNKDSAQVYMQAAKDTRLTAIIKGAINYAGKDARIYTIGWCFGGGWSLQTALLAGKQAKGCVMYYGMPEKDVSKLKKLNCDVLGIFGNKDQWINPTVVAEFKKNM
;
A
#
# COMPACT_ATOMS: atom_id res chain seq x y z
N MET A 1 5.76 -69.98 -66.07
CA MET A 1 5.04 -68.70 -65.91
C MET A 1 5.22 -68.22 -64.47
N LYS A 2 6.13 -67.26 -64.26
CA LYS A 2 6.43 -66.66 -62.94
C LYS A 2 5.51 -65.45 -62.73
N SER A 3 4.73 -65.44 -61.65
CA SER A 3 3.90 -64.31 -61.23
C SER A 3 4.50 -63.69 -59.97
N LEU A 4 5.07 -62.48 -60.14
CA LEU A 4 5.57 -61.62 -59.07
C LEU A 4 4.44 -61.24 -58.10
N ARG A 5 4.61 -61.51 -56.80
CA ARG A 5 3.86 -60.82 -55.74
C ARG A 5 4.76 -59.76 -55.11
N LYS A 6 4.33 -58.50 -55.22
CA LYS A 6 5.02 -57.30 -54.71
C LYS A 6 5.04 -57.32 -53.18
N LEU A 7 6.22 -57.12 -52.60
CA LEU A 7 6.44 -56.84 -51.20
C LEU A 7 6.29 -55.32 -50.99
N MET A 8 5.26 -54.87 -50.26
CA MET A 8 5.14 -53.48 -49.83
C MET A 8 5.68 -53.36 -48.39
N LEU A 9 6.82 -52.70 -48.24
CA LEU A 9 7.31 -52.21 -46.94
C LEU A 9 6.58 -50.90 -46.59
N PHE A 10 5.88 -50.88 -45.46
CA PHE A 10 5.39 -49.65 -44.82
C PHE A 10 6.44 -49.17 -43.80
N PRO A 11 6.96 -47.94 -43.89
CA PRO A 11 7.87 -47.42 -42.89
C PRO A 11 7.11 -47.01 -41.62
N LEU A 12 7.65 -47.45 -40.49
CA LEU A 12 7.19 -47.14 -39.13
C LEU A 12 7.48 -45.66 -38.81
N PHE A 13 6.45 -44.83 -38.71
CA PHE A 13 6.56 -43.45 -38.23
C PHE A 13 6.24 -43.40 -36.73
N PHE A 14 7.27 -43.47 -35.89
CA PHE A 14 7.14 -43.30 -34.44
C PHE A 14 7.16 -41.79 -34.15
N ALA A 15 5.98 -41.19 -33.99
CA ALA A 15 5.85 -39.79 -33.59
C ALA A 15 6.23 -39.65 -32.11
N LEU A 16 7.48 -39.25 -31.84
CA LEU A 16 7.91 -38.79 -30.52
C LEU A 16 7.20 -37.44 -30.24
N THR A 17 6.06 -37.49 -29.55
CA THR A 17 5.43 -36.28 -29.02
C THR A 17 6.29 -35.75 -27.88
N THR A 18 7.15 -34.78 -28.17
CA THR A 18 7.77 -33.96 -27.14
C THR A 18 6.68 -33.10 -26.54
N SER A 19 6.15 -33.54 -25.40
CA SER A 19 5.28 -32.73 -24.56
C SER A 19 6.10 -31.57 -24.03
N THR A 20 6.07 -30.46 -24.76
CA THR A 20 6.49 -29.15 -24.26
C THR A 20 5.57 -28.81 -23.10
N ILE A 21 6.05 -29.06 -21.88
CA ILE A 21 5.49 -28.42 -20.69
C ILE A 21 5.81 -26.94 -20.86
N ALA A 22 4.91 -26.22 -21.54
CA ALA A 22 4.83 -24.79 -21.42
C ALA A 22 4.58 -24.54 -19.92
N GLN A 23 5.65 -24.22 -19.20
CA GLN A 23 5.53 -23.57 -17.91
C GLN A 23 4.62 -22.37 -18.15
N ARG A 24 3.37 -22.47 -17.71
CA ARG A 24 2.52 -21.30 -17.58
C ARG A 24 3.25 -20.41 -16.59
N MET A 25 3.98 -19.45 -17.12
CA MET A 25 4.50 -18.33 -16.37
C MET A 25 3.27 -17.69 -15.73
N SER A 26 3.06 -18.00 -14.46
CA SER A 26 2.18 -17.28 -13.56
C SER A 26 2.81 -15.90 -13.38
N CYS A 27 2.75 -15.06 -14.42
CA CYS A 27 3.23 -13.70 -14.37
C CYS A 27 2.25 -12.92 -13.48
N CYS A 28 2.74 -12.64 -12.27
CA CYS A 28 2.13 -11.96 -11.16
C CYS A 28 1.15 -10.87 -11.60
N SER A 29 -0.13 -11.01 -11.25
CA SER A 29 -1.00 -9.84 -11.19
C SER A 29 -0.38 -8.84 -10.20
N PRO A 30 -0.30 -7.54 -10.55
CA PRO A 30 0.27 -6.54 -9.66
C PRO A 30 -0.48 -6.54 -8.33
N SER A 31 0.22 -6.28 -7.23
CA SER A 31 -0.42 -6.05 -5.93
C SER A 31 -1.40 -4.87 -6.02
N ALA A 32 -2.29 -4.71 -5.04
CA ALA A 32 -3.19 -3.56 -5.01
C ALA A 32 -2.42 -2.22 -4.94
N THR A 33 -1.30 -2.19 -4.21
CA THR A 33 -0.42 -1.03 -4.08
C THR A 33 0.38 -0.76 -5.36
N GLU A 34 0.85 -1.80 -6.05
CA GLU A 34 1.47 -1.66 -7.38
C GLU A 34 0.46 -1.18 -8.42
N SER A 35 -0.76 -1.71 -8.40
CA SER A 35 -1.85 -1.28 -9.27
C SER A 35 -2.18 0.19 -9.07
N PHE A 36 -2.16 0.67 -7.81
CA PHE A 36 -2.35 2.08 -7.52
C PHE A 36 -1.17 2.93 -8.00
N ASN A 37 0.07 2.50 -7.73
CA ASN A 37 1.28 3.19 -8.18
C ASN A 37 1.33 3.36 -9.71
N GLN A 38 0.79 2.40 -10.47
CA GLN A 38 0.69 2.51 -11.93
C GLN A 38 -0.24 3.65 -12.40
N LEU A 39 -1.21 4.09 -11.58
CA LEU A 39 -2.06 5.23 -11.91
C LEU A 39 -1.28 6.54 -12.03
N ALA A 40 -0.13 6.66 -11.37
CA ALA A 40 0.74 7.84 -11.48
C ALA A 40 1.22 8.07 -12.92
N SER A 41 1.26 7.02 -13.76
CA SER A 41 1.62 7.13 -15.18
C SER A 41 0.46 7.64 -16.06
N ASN A 42 -0.76 7.72 -15.52
CA ASN A 42 -1.93 8.20 -16.25
C ASN A 42 -2.00 9.74 -16.19
N VAL A 43 -2.01 10.39 -17.36
CA VAL A 43 -2.04 11.87 -17.44
C VAL A 43 -3.28 12.44 -16.78
N SER A 44 -4.46 11.85 -16.99
CA SER A 44 -5.71 12.32 -16.38
C SER A 44 -5.70 12.15 -14.86
N PHE A 45 -5.11 11.07 -14.35
CA PHE A 45 -4.91 10.87 -12.91
C PHE A 45 -4.03 11.98 -12.35
N LYS A 46 -2.86 12.19 -12.96
CA LYS A 46 -1.95 13.26 -12.54
C LYS A 46 -2.62 14.64 -12.58
N MET A 47 -3.36 14.93 -13.64
CA MET A 47 -4.01 16.23 -13.83
C MET A 47 -5.23 16.45 -12.93
N SER A 48 -5.80 15.39 -12.35
CA SER A 48 -6.86 15.54 -11.33
C SER A 48 -6.33 15.98 -9.97
N HIS A 49 -5.01 16.00 -9.78
CA HIS A 49 -4.38 16.46 -8.55
C HIS A 49 -3.87 17.89 -8.74
N GLN A 50 -4.47 18.84 -8.02
CA GLN A 50 -3.95 20.20 -7.93
C GLN A 50 -2.67 20.20 -7.11
N ASP A 51 -1.72 21.05 -7.49
CA ASP A 51 -0.47 21.19 -6.73
C ASP A 51 -0.79 21.69 -5.31
N PRO A 52 -0.09 21.18 -4.28
CA PRO A 52 -0.33 21.58 -2.90
C PRO A 52 -0.01 23.07 -2.73
N LEU A 53 -0.89 23.80 -2.04
CA LEU A 53 -0.61 25.18 -1.70
C LEU A 53 0.59 25.24 -0.72
N PRO A 54 1.52 26.20 -0.88
CA PRO A 54 2.61 26.39 0.07
C PRO A 54 2.06 26.56 1.48
N PHE A 55 2.55 25.73 2.40
CA PHE A 55 2.13 25.74 3.79
C PHE A 55 3.32 25.35 4.67
N TYR A 56 3.54 26.16 5.70
CA TYR A 56 4.57 25.91 6.70
C TYR A 56 3.90 25.66 8.04
N PHE A 57 3.99 24.42 8.51
CA PHE A 57 3.38 24.04 9.77
C PHE A 57 4.33 24.30 10.93
N LYS A 58 3.91 25.17 11.87
CA LYS A 58 4.58 25.34 13.15
C LYS A 58 4.03 24.31 14.14
N SER A 59 4.84 23.28 14.39
CA SER A 59 4.55 22.24 15.39
C SER A 59 4.32 22.79 16.79
N ASP A 60 3.38 22.20 17.53
CA ASP A 60 3.07 22.49 18.93
C ASP A 60 3.25 21.25 19.84
N GLY A 61 4.01 20.24 19.40
CA GLY A 61 4.32 19.09 20.24
C GLY A 61 4.81 17.84 19.53
N GLY A 62 4.66 17.77 18.21
CA GLY A 62 5.24 16.69 17.42
C GLY A 62 6.75 16.84 17.19
N LYS A 63 7.41 15.73 16.88
CA LYS A 63 8.86 15.67 16.66
C LYS A 63 9.18 14.73 15.51
N SER A 64 10.17 15.10 14.70
CA SER A 64 10.76 14.16 13.76
C SER A 64 11.45 13.03 14.53
N ILE A 65 11.15 11.80 14.15
CA ILE A 65 11.74 10.58 14.70
C ILE A 65 12.42 9.77 13.59
N ASN A 66 13.25 8.82 14.02
CA ASN A 66 13.79 7.80 13.14
C ASN A 66 13.81 6.46 13.86
N PHE A 67 13.77 5.39 13.07
CA PHE A 67 13.77 4.01 13.55
C PHE A 67 14.40 3.09 12.49
N THR A 68 14.74 1.87 12.90
CA THR A 68 15.27 0.85 12.00
C THR A 68 14.11 0.13 11.31
N ALA A 69 14.09 0.18 9.99
CA ALA A 69 13.15 -0.60 9.16
C ALA A 69 13.53 -2.09 9.15
N ALA A 70 12.58 -2.94 8.72
CA ALA A 70 12.81 -4.39 8.71
C ALA A 70 13.87 -4.86 7.70
N ASP A 71 14.27 -4.00 6.75
CA ASP A 71 15.38 -4.22 5.83
C ASP A 71 16.73 -3.73 6.40
N GLY A 72 16.77 -3.34 7.68
CA GLY A 72 17.96 -2.86 8.39
C GLY A 72 18.32 -1.40 8.09
N LYS A 73 17.64 -0.74 7.14
CA LYS A 73 17.91 0.66 6.82
C LYS A 73 17.20 1.60 7.80
N LYS A 74 17.72 2.82 7.91
CA LYS A 74 17.04 3.90 8.63
C LYS A 74 15.72 4.26 7.94
N ALA A 75 14.69 4.54 8.73
CA ALA A 75 13.41 5.07 8.29
C ALA A 75 13.01 6.24 9.21
N PHE A 76 12.06 7.05 8.75
CA PHE A 76 11.72 8.32 9.37
C PHE A 76 10.22 8.43 9.62
N GLY A 77 9.85 9.37 10.48
CA GLY A 77 8.46 9.73 10.72
C GLY A 77 8.35 10.98 11.56
N TYR A 78 7.12 11.39 11.83
CA TYR A 78 6.77 12.48 12.70
C TYR A 78 5.86 11.96 13.81
N GLU A 79 6.29 12.09 15.06
CA GLU A 79 5.60 11.52 16.22
C GLU A 79 5.03 12.62 17.11
N VAL A 80 3.78 12.44 17.51
CA VAL A 80 3.12 13.17 18.60
C VAL A 80 2.85 12.17 19.71
N LYS A 81 3.59 12.25 20.81
CA LYS A 81 3.38 11.37 21.96
C LYS A 81 2.13 11.77 22.74
N SER A 82 1.39 10.77 23.19
CA SER A 82 0.28 10.99 24.13
C SER A 82 0.78 11.64 25.41
N LYS A 83 0.00 12.55 25.98
CA LYS A 83 0.29 13.17 27.30
C LYS A 83 0.21 12.14 28.43
N THR A 84 -0.61 11.10 28.26
CA THR A 84 -0.74 9.98 29.19
C THR A 84 -0.11 8.71 28.62
N LYS A 85 0.51 7.89 29.48
CA LYS A 85 1.08 6.61 29.05
C LYS A 85 -0.01 5.73 28.45
N THR A 86 0.19 5.30 27.20
CA THR A 86 -0.76 4.50 26.46
C THR A 86 -0.06 3.48 25.57
N LYS A 87 -0.78 2.40 25.25
CA LYS A 87 -0.37 1.41 24.23
C LYS A 87 -1.06 1.68 22.88
N ASN A 88 -1.89 2.71 22.77
CA ASN A 88 -2.57 3.06 21.53
C ASN A 88 -1.62 3.82 20.61
N TYR A 89 -1.50 3.37 19.37
CA TYR A 89 -0.74 4.02 18.32
C TYR A 89 -1.62 4.22 17.10
N LEU A 90 -1.69 5.44 16.58
CA LEU A 90 -2.27 5.76 15.29
C LEU A 90 -1.13 5.95 14.29
N LEU A 91 -1.05 5.06 13.31
CA LEU A 91 -0.12 5.16 12.19
C LEU A 91 -0.81 5.91 11.06
N VAL A 92 -0.31 7.10 10.74
CA VAL A 92 -0.84 8.00 9.71
C VAL A 92 0.02 7.85 8.45
N ILE A 93 -0.61 7.52 7.33
CA ILE A 93 0.08 7.34 6.05
C ILE A 93 -0.29 8.48 5.11
N HIS A 94 0.72 9.20 4.64
CA HIS A 94 0.56 10.38 3.80
C HIS A 94 0.00 10.06 2.41
N GLU A 95 -0.50 11.10 1.73
CA GLU A 95 -0.88 11.05 0.31
C GLU A 95 0.34 10.88 -0.60
N TRP A 96 0.16 10.93 -1.92
CA TRP A 96 1.26 10.86 -2.88
C TRP A 96 2.26 12.04 -2.81
N TRP A 97 2.02 13.02 -1.92
CA TRP A 97 2.89 14.19 -1.71
C TRP A 97 4.08 13.93 -0.78
N GLY A 98 4.11 12.82 -0.05
CA GLY A 98 5.12 12.60 1.00
C GLY A 98 4.68 13.15 2.37
N LEU A 99 5.55 13.02 3.37
CA LEU A 99 5.33 13.52 4.73
C LEU A 99 5.46 15.06 4.80
N ASN A 100 4.49 15.75 4.20
CA ASN A 100 4.43 17.20 4.14
C ASN A 100 3.85 17.83 5.44
N ASP A 101 3.79 19.15 5.46
CA ASP A 101 3.35 19.92 6.63
C ASP A 101 1.85 19.81 6.91
N TYR A 102 1.01 19.58 5.89
CA TYR A 102 -0.40 19.26 6.09
C TYR A 102 -0.58 17.96 6.86
N ILE A 103 0.18 16.91 6.51
CA ILE A 103 0.12 15.63 7.22
C ILE A 103 0.60 15.77 8.66
N LYS A 104 1.64 16.57 8.93
CA LYS A 104 2.10 16.85 10.30
C LYS A 104 1.04 17.61 11.11
N GLN A 105 0.39 18.61 10.52
CA GLN A 105 -0.70 19.36 11.15
C GLN A 105 -1.86 18.44 11.50
N GLU A 106 -2.31 17.62 10.54
CA GLU A 106 -3.41 16.68 10.76
C GLU A 106 -3.06 15.63 11.82
N SER A 107 -1.81 15.18 11.87
CA SER A 107 -1.33 14.24 12.90
C SER A 107 -1.40 14.85 14.30
N GLU A 108 -1.01 16.10 14.47
CA GLU A 108 -1.18 16.81 15.75
C GLU A 108 -2.64 17.08 16.09
N LYS A 109 -3.47 17.42 15.10
CA LYS A 109 -4.90 17.59 15.30
C LYS A 109 -5.53 16.29 15.79
N MET A 110 -5.25 15.16 15.14
CA MET A 110 -5.73 13.85 15.57
C MET A 110 -5.24 13.47 16.97
N ALA A 111 -3.97 13.76 17.30
CA ALA A 111 -3.45 13.52 18.63
C ALA A 111 -4.22 14.31 19.70
N ARG A 112 -4.55 15.58 19.43
CA ARG A 112 -5.35 16.43 20.33
C ARG A 112 -6.79 15.94 20.45
N ASP A 113 -7.45 15.66 19.33
CA ASP A 113 -8.87 15.33 19.30
C ASP A 113 -9.15 13.94 19.91
N ILE A 114 -8.25 12.98 19.72
CA ILE A 114 -8.38 11.61 20.27
C ILE A 114 -7.81 11.52 21.70
N GLY A 115 -6.75 12.27 22.00
CA GLY A 115 -6.12 12.31 23.32
C GLY A 115 -5.23 11.11 23.64
N ASN A 116 -5.79 10.00 24.12
CA ASN A 116 -5.06 8.87 24.70
C ASN A 116 -4.40 7.94 23.65
N VAL A 117 -3.62 8.51 22.72
CA VAL A 117 -2.99 7.85 21.57
C VAL A 117 -1.65 8.50 21.22
N ASN A 118 -0.65 7.69 20.89
CA ASN A 118 0.56 8.19 20.21
C ASN A 118 0.28 8.22 18.71
N VAL A 119 0.56 9.33 18.03
CA VAL A 119 0.36 9.45 16.58
C VAL A 119 1.71 9.44 15.90
N ILE A 120 1.90 8.56 14.91
CA ILE A 120 3.11 8.50 14.10
C ILE A 120 2.70 8.65 12.63
N ALA A 121 3.04 9.78 12.02
CA ALA A 121 3.01 9.93 10.58
C ALA A 121 4.27 9.32 9.99
N ILE A 122 4.11 8.29 9.15
CA ILE A 122 5.22 7.52 8.61
C ILE A 122 5.70 8.18 7.32
N ASP A 123 7.01 8.40 7.22
CA ASP A 123 7.63 8.85 5.97
C ASP A 123 7.85 7.66 5.04
N MET A 124 7.01 7.54 4.03
CA MET A 124 7.06 6.43 3.07
C MET A 124 8.03 6.71 1.92
N TYR A 125 8.56 7.93 1.79
CA TYR A 125 9.39 8.36 0.67
C TYR A 125 10.83 8.73 1.06
N ASP A 126 11.29 8.30 2.23
CA ASP A 126 12.67 8.46 2.68
C ASP A 126 13.14 9.93 2.64
N GLY A 127 12.31 10.84 3.15
CA GLY A 127 12.58 12.26 3.30
C GLY A 127 12.12 13.13 2.13
N LYS A 128 11.61 12.52 1.06
CA LYS A 128 11.14 13.26 -0.12
C LYS A 128 9.72 13.76 0.09
N VAL A 129 9.52 15.05 -0.17
CA VAL A 129 8.22 15.71 -0.16
C VAL A 129 8.04 16.40 -1.50
N ALA A 130 6.96 16.08 -2.19
CA ALA A 130 6.62 16.68 -3.47
C ALA A 130 5.92 18.03 -3.27
N ASP A 131 6.33 19.00 -4.07
CA ASP A 131 5.82 20.36 -4.15
C ASP A 131 4.87 20.55 -5.35
N ASN A 132 4.85 19.60 -6.28
CA ASN A 132 3.99 19.61 -7.46
C ASN A 132 3.71 18.19 -7.95
N LYS A 133 2.72 18.05 -8.83
CA LYS A 133 2.29 16.76 -9.39
C LYS A 133 3.37 16.02 -10.20
N ASP A 134 4.36 16.72 -10.75
CA ASP A 134 5.46 16.10 -11.48
C ASP A 134 6.39 15.36 -10.51
N SER A 135 6.81 16.01 -9.42
CA SER A 135 7.62 15.38 -8.38
C SER A 135 6.86 14.28 -7.66
N ALA A 136 5.56 14.48 -7.38
CA ALA A 136 4.70 13.46 -6.76
C ALA A 136 4.57 12.20 -7.62
N GLN A 137 4.37 12.36 -8.93
CA GLN A 137 4.37 11.24 -9.89
C GLN A 137 5.68 10.44 -9.79
N VAL A 138 6.83 11.11 -9.86
CA VAL A 138 8.14 10.45 -9.81
C VAL A 138 8.32 9.68 -8.50
N TYR A 139 7.93 10.26 -7.37
CA TYR A 139 8.08 9.62 -6.07
C TYR A 139 7.18 8.40 -5.91
N MET A 140 5.90 8.51 -6.31
CA MET A 140 4.96 7.39 -6.28
C MET A 140 5.38 6.24 -7.21
N GLN A 141 5.90 6.54 -8.40
CA GLN A 141 6.43 5.52 -9.32
C GLN A 141 7.69 4.83 -8.79
N ALA A 142 8.53 5.57 -8.06
CA ALA A 142 9.74 5.04 -7.44
C ALA A 142 9.44 4.21 -6.17
N ALA A 143 8.26 4.35 -5.59
CA ALA A 143 7.88 3.70 -4.34
C ALA A 143 7.71 2.18 -4.54
N LYS A 144 8.59 1.39 -3.92
CA LYS A 144 8.61 -0.08 -4.04
C LYS A 144 7.97 -0.73 -2.82
N ASP A 145 6.99 -1.60 -3.03
CA ASP A 145 6.27 -2.34 -1.98
C ASP A 145 7.20 -2.98 -0.94
N THR A 146 8.35 -3.50 -1.37
CA THR A 146 9.37 -4.09 -0.49
C THR A 146 9.93 -3.08 0.51
N ARG A 147 10.28 -1.87 0.06
CA ARG A 147 10.78 -0.79 0.92
C ARG A 147 9.68 -0.26 1.84
N LEU A 148 8.50 -0.02 1.27
CA LEU A 148 7.35 0.52 2.02
C LEU A 148 6.90 -0.45 3.13
N THR A 149 6.84 -1.75 2.83
CA THR A 149 6.57 -2.80 3.82
C THR A 149 7.64 -2.83 4.92
N ALA A 150 8.92 -2.65 4.57
CA ALA A 150 10.00 -2.64 5.54
C ALA A 150 9.91 -1.44 6.49
N ILE A 151 9.58 -0.25 5.97
CA ILE A 151 9.33 0.96 6.74
C ILE A 151 8.16 0.74 7.72
N ILE A 152 7.03 0.25 7.23
CA ILE A 152 5.84 0.00 8.05
C ILE A 152 6.12 -1.01 9.17
N LYS A 153 6.76 -2.13 8.86
CA LYS A 153 7.17 -3.11 9.88
C LYS A 153 8.12 -2.50 10.92
N GLY A 154 9.01 -1.62 10.49
CA GLY A 154 9.85 -0.82 11.38
C GLY A 154 9.04 0.06 12.32
N ALA A 155 8.02 0.76 11.82
CA ALA A 155 7.13 1.60 12.62
C ALA A 155 6.28 0.79 13.61
N ILE A 156 5.76 -0.38 13.19
CA ILE A 156 5.04 -1.33 14.06
C ILE A 156 5.97 -1.81 15.18
N ASN A 157 7.21 -2.16 14.85
CA ASN A 157 8.21 -2.57 15.84
C ASN A 157 8.59 -1.42 16.79
N TYR A 158 8.72 -0.19 16.28
CA TYR A 158 8.97 1.02 17.06
C TYR A 158 7.85 1.29 18.07
N ALA A 159 6.58 1.08 17.68
CA ALA A 159 5.43 1.17 18.59
C ALA A 159 5.46 0.11 19.71
N GLY A 160 6.11 -1.03 19.45
CA GLY A 160 6.34 -2.09 20.42
C GLY A 160 5.33 -3.24 20.35
N LYS A 161 5.74 -4.41 20.87
CA LYS A 161 5.01 -5.69 20.75
C LYS A 161 3.58 -5.68 21.33
N ASP A 162 3.33 -4.85 22.34
CA ASP A 162 2.03 -4.76 23.02
C ASP A 162 1.17 -3.59 22.49
N ALA A 163 1.62 -2.92 21.42
CA ALA A 163 0.90 -1.79 20.85
C ALA A 163 -0.44 -2.23 20.26
N ARG A 164 -1.44 -1.37 20.47
CA ARG A 164 -2.75 -1.39 19.82
C ARG A 164 -2.70 -0.40 18.67
N ILE A 165 -2.68 -0.93 17.45
CA ILE A 165 -2.39 -0.17 16.23
C ILE A 165 -3.68 0.18 15.51
N TYR A 166 -3.88 1.46 15.27
CA TYR A 166 -4.90 2.00 14.39
C TYR A 166 -4.20 2.61 13.18
N THR A 167 -4.85 2.57 12.02
CA THR A 167 -4.27 3.10 10.78
C THR A 167 -5.22 4.07 10.12
N ILE A 168 -4.65 5.10 9.49
CA ILE A 168 -5.37 6.06 8.66
C ILE A 168 -4.50 6.53 7.51
N GLY A 169 -5.10 6.78 6.35
CA GLY A 169 -4.41 7.43 5.25
C GLY A 169 -5.35 7.79 4.11
N TRP A 170 -4.81 8.55 3.16
CA TRP A 170 -5.54 9.14 2.02
C TRP A 170 -4.85 8.83 0.69
N CYS A 171 -5.61 8.64 -0.39
CA CYS A 171 -5.06 8.36 -1.73
C CYS A 171 -4.10 7.15 -1.66
N PHE A 172 -2.82 7.37 -1.97
CA PHE A 172 -1.71 6.43 -1.77
C PHE A 172 -1.71 5.85 -0.35
N GLY A 173 -1.78 6.72 0.66
CA GLY A 173 -1.85 6.35 2.07
C GLY A 173 -3.13 5.61 2.44
N GLY A 174 -4.23 5.77 1.69
CA GLY A 174 -5.48 5.06 1.96
C GLY A 174 -5.34 3.56 1.67
N GLY A 175 -4.71 3.21 0.56
CA GLY A 175 -4.36 1.81 0.25
C GLY A 175 -3.34 1.26 1.22
N TRP A 176 -2.30 2.05 1.55
CA TRP A 176 -1.28 1.66 2.52
C TRP A 176 -1.79 1.60 3.97
N SER A 177 -2.87 2.29 4.32
CA SER A 177 -3.54 2.15 5.62
C SER A 177 -4.08 0.74 5.81
N LEU A 178 -4.74 0.18 4.78
CA LEU A 178 -5.21 -1.21 4.78
C LEU A 178 -4.04 -2.19 4.84
N GLN A 179 -3.00 -1.98 4.04
CA GLN A 179 -1.80 -2.83 4.07
C GLN A 179 -1.10 -2.77 5.45
N THR A 180 -1.06 -1.60 6.08
CA THR A 180 -0.50 -1.43 7.42
C THR A 180 -1.31 -2.20 8.46
N ALA A 181 -2.64 -2.18 8.39
CA ALA A 181 -3.50 -2.95 9.27
C ALA A 181 -3.30 -4.47 9.08
N LEU A 182 -3.17 -4.93 7.84
CA LEU A 182 -2.84 -6.33 7.53
C LEU A 182 -1.47 -6.74 8.11
N LEU A 183 -0.46 -5.88 7.98
CA LEU A 183 0.89 -6.11 8.50
C LEU A 183 0.95 -6.09 10.04
N ALA A 184 0.12 -5.28 10.69
CA ALA A 184 0.01 -5.23 12.15
C ALA A 184 -0.63 -6.50 12.73
N GLY A 185 -1.35 -7.29 11.93
CA GLY A 185 -1.95 -8.55 12.36
C GLY A 185 -2.78 -8.39 13.63
N LYS A 186 -2.53 -9.20 14.66
CA LYS A 186 -3.27 -9.14 15.94
C LYS A 186 -3.14 -7.81 16.68
N GLN A 187 -2.13 -6.97 16.38
CA GLN A 187 -1.99 -5.64 16.97
C GLN A 187 -2.98 -4.64 16.37
N ALA A 188 -3.51 -4.89 15.17
CA ALA A 188 -4.49 -4.00 14.52
C ALA A 188 -5.80 -3.91 15.35
N LYS A 189 -6.32 -2.69 15.49
CA LYS A 189 -7.54 -2.37 16.24
C LYS A 189 -8.52 -1.47 15.48
N GLY A 190 -8.13 -0.93 14.32
CA GLY A 190 -9.02 -0.23 13.41
C GLY A 190 -8.25 0.29 12.20
N CYS A 191 -8.91 0.33 11.06
CA CYS A 191 -8.34 0.82 9.81
C CYS A 191 -9.27 1.83 9.16
N VAL A 192 -8.75 3.01 8.84
CA VAL A 192 -9.49 4.05 8.10
C VAL A 192 -8.82 4.25 6.75
N MET A 193 -9.60 4.17 5.68
CA MET A 193 -9.15 4.37 4.32
C MET A 193 -9.91 5.53 3.70
N TYR A 194 -9.21 6.57 3.28
CA TYR A 194 -9.76 7.62 2.42
C TYR A 194 -9.31 7.38 0.97
N TYR A 195 -10.27 7.06 0.10
CA TYR A 195 -10.12 6.99 -1.37
C TYR A 195 -8.82 6.31 -1.87
N GLY A 196 -8.40 5.24 -1.19
CA GLY A 196 -7.23 4.46 -1.55
C GLY A 196 -7.59 3.12 -2.19
N MET A 197 -6.73 2.60 -3.07
CA MET A 197 -6.96 1.31 -3.73
C MET A 197 -7.02 0.17 -2.70
N PRO A 198 -8.14 -0.57 -2.63
CA PRO A 198 -8.28 -1.69 -1.71
C PRO A 198 -7.48 -2.93 -2.15
N GLU A 199 -7.12 -3.77 -1.18
CA GLU A 199 -6.56 -5.10 -1.44
C GLU A 199 -7.60 -5.96 -2.16
N LYS A 200 -7.17 -6.67 -3.21
CA LYS A 200 -8.04 -7.51 -4.04
C LYS A 200 -7.89 -8.99 -3.70
N ASP A 201 -6.77 -9.37 -3.10
CA ASP A 201 -6.53 -10.74 -2.66
C ASP A 201 -7.38 -11.07 -1.43
N VAL A 202 -8.48 -11.79 -1.66
CA VAL A 202 -9.41 -12.27 -0.61
C VAL A 202 -8.67 -13.08 0.47
N SER A 203 -7.62 -13.82 0.11
CA SER A 203 -6.85 -14.61 1.08
C SER A 203 -6.05 -13.72 2.05
N LYS A 204 -5.62 -12.54 1.61
CA LYS A 204 -5.03 -11.52 2.49
C LYS A 204 -6.10 -10.81 3.31
N LEU A 205 -7.22 -10.43 2.70
CA LEU A 205 -8.33 -9.78 3.42
C LEU A 205 -8.83 -10.61 4.60
N LYS A 206 -8.93 -11.94 4.44
CA LYS A 206 -9.27 -12.88 5.52
C LYS A 206 -8.32 -12.86 6.72
N LYS A 207 -7.13 -12.26 6.61
CA LYS A 207 -6.15 -12.13 7.69
C LYS A 207 -6.31 -10.81 8.46
N LEU A 208 -7.23 -9.94 8.06
CA LEU A 208 -7.48 -8.70 8.77
C LEU A 208 -8.07 -8.98 10.16
N ASN A 209 -7.60 -8.25 11.17
CA ASN A 209 -7.96 -8.47 12.59
C ASN A 209 -8.74 -7.29 13.22
N CYS A 210 -9.22 -6.35 12.40
CA CYS A 210 -9.93 -5.16 12.86
C CYS A 210 -10.98 -4.69 11.86
N ASP A 211 -11.90 -3.84 12.32
CA ASP A 211 -12.88 -3.18 11.46
C ASP A 211 -12.20 -2.19 10.49
N VAL A 212 -12.79 -2.07 9.29
CA VAL A 212 -12.36 -1.12 8.25
C VAL A 212 -13.47 -0.13 7.99
N LEU A 213 -13.15 1.16 8.14
CA LEU A 213 -13.97 2.26 7.65
C LEU A 213 -13.37 2.77 6.33
N GLY A 214 -14.05 2.49 5.22
CA GLY A 214 -13.70 3.01 3.91
C GLY A 214 -14.55 4.21 3.52
N ILE A 215 -13.91 5.32 3.17
CA ILE A 215 -14.55 6.58 2.76
C ILE A 215 -14.15 6.86 1.31
N PHE A 216 -15.11 6.73 0.40
CA PHE A 216 -14.90 6.81 -1.05
C PHE A 216 -15.88 7.79 -1.70
N GLY A 217 -15.39 8.56 -2.66
CA GLY A 217 -16.23 9.52 -3.40
C GLY A 217 -16.96 8.84 -4.56
N ASN A 218 -18.28 9.02 -4.66
CA ASN A 218 -19.08 8.44 -5.76
C ASN A 218 -18.72 8.97 -7.16
N LYS A 219 -17.95 10.06 -7.25
CA LYS A 219 -17.48 10.66 -8.50
C LYS A 219 -15.99 10.39 -8.77
N ASP A 220 -15.32 9.60 -7.91
CA ASP A 220 -13.94 9.17 -8.15
C ASP A 220 -13.91 8.27 -9.40
N GLN A 221 -13.03 8.62 -10.35
CA GLN A 221 -12.90 7.88 -11.62
C GLN A 221 -11.97 6.67 -11.48
N TRP A 222 -11.16 6.61 -10.42
CA TRP A 222 -10.13 5.61 -10.18
C TRP A 222 -10.57 4.59 -9.14
N ILE A 223 -10.90 5.05 -7.93
CA ILE A 223 -11.47 4.21 -6.87
C ILE A 223 -13.00 4.35 -6.92
N ASN A 224 -13.55 4.00 -8.07
CA ASN A 224 -14.94 4.22 -8.41
C ASN A 224 -15.89 3.25 -7.67
N PRO A 225 -17.23 3.48 -7.71
CA PRO A 225 -18.19 2.64 -7.01
C PRO A 225 -18.12 1.15 -7.36
N THR A 226 -17.69 0.78 -8.56
CA THR A 226 -17.50 -0.64 -8.94
C THR A 226 -16.35 -1.27 -8.17
N VAL A 227 -15.20 -0.59 -8.07
CA VAL A 227 -14.05 -1.04 -7.27
C VAL A 227 -14.45 -1.18 -5.80
N VAL A 228 -15.19 -0.21 -5.27
CA VAL A 228 -15.64 -0.22 -3.87
C VAL A 228 -16.66 -1.34 -3.61
N ALA A 229 -17.58 -1.58 -4.54
CA ALA A 229 -18.56 -2.66 -4.43
C ALA A 229 -17.89 -4.04 -4.46
N GLU A 230 -16.87 -4.22 -5.31
CA GLU A 230 -16.07 -5.44 -5.34
C GLU A 230 -15.31 -5.64 -4.01
N PHE A 231 -14.67 -4.59 -3.49
CA PHE A 231 -14.01 -4.66 -2.19
C PHE A 231 -14.98 -5.05 -1.07
N LYS A 232 -16.15 -4.40 -1.00
CA LYS A 232 -17.19 -4.72 -0.02
C LYS A 232 -17.67 -6.17 -0.10
N LYS A 233 -17.75 -6.74 -1.30
CA LYS A 233 -18.13 -8.15 -1.51
C LYS A 233 -17.05 -9.13 -1.03
N ASN A 234 -15.79 -8.72 -1.06
CA ASN A 234 -14.63 -9.55 -0.77
C ASN A 234 -14.17 -9.49 0.70
N MET A 235 -14.70 -8.54 1.48
CA MET A 235 -14.51 -8.39 2.93
C MET A 235 -15.42 -9.37 3.70
#